data_AF-A0A1H2UJ16-F1
#
_entry.id   AF-A0A1H2UJ16-F1
#
_cell.length_a   1.000
_cell.length_b   1.000
_cell.length_c   1.000
_cell.angle_alpha   90.00
_cell.angle_beta   90.00
_cell.angle_gamma   90.00
#
_symmetry.space_group_name_H-M   'P 1'
#
loop_
_entity.id
_entity.type
_entity.pdbx_description
1 polymer ?
#
loop_
_entity_poly.entity_id
_entity_poly.type
_entity_poly.pdbx_seq_one_letter_code
_entity_poly.pdbx_strand_id
1 'polypeptide(L)'
;MTNIKTEYIEKLLNLIKIENRLVNDSKHFDDKHKEAFVYFENYYIEIINKEPITLTQLKSITSNILTFWKESIGIDTELFWIELKKNNIDFERKDEINFALEKNRFRRVDVGIGARKYWTVIKDFDSIQKRFSKEEIEKISLIIENDEKTRLEILKKCLRKKEIPQTQRLKYGECWAYMSQCGLLKKYFSKEEIEELHNL
;
A
#
# COMPACT_ATOMS: atom_id res chain seq x y z
N MET A 1 0.34 -9.83 -38.36
CA MET A 1 0.03 -10.50 -37.08
C MET A 1 1.04 -10.01 -36.08
N THR A 2 0.65 -9.12 -35.19
CA THR A 2 1.55 -8.65 -34.12
C THR A 2 1.86 -9.82 -33.19
N ASN A 3 3.11 -9.97 -32.81
CA ASN A 3 3.53 -11.03 -31.90
C ASN A 3 3.03 -10.67 -30.48
N ILE A 4 2.18 -11.52 -29.90
CA ILE A 4 1.63 -11.36 -28.53
C ILE A 4 2.73 -11.01 -27.51
N LYS A 5 3.94 -11.57 -27.69
CA LYS A 5 5.09 -11.26 -26.84
C LYS A 5 5.54 -9.81 -27.00
N THR A 6 5.61 -9.29 -28.22
CA THR A 6 6.02 -7.91 -28.51
C THR A 6 5.00 -6.92 -27.94
N GLU A 7 3.70 -7.15 -28.13
CA GLU A 7 2.65 -6.31 -27.54
C GLU A 7 2.73 -6.31 -26.00
N TYR A 8 3.01 -7.47 -25.40
CA TYR A 8 3.18 -7.57 -23.95
C TYR A 8 4.42 -6.80 -23.44
N ILE A 9 5.54 -6.88 -24.18
CA ILE A 9 6.75 -6.11 -23.86
C ILE A 9 6.48 -4.61 -23.94
N GLU A 10 5.83 -4.14 -25.00
CA GLU A 10 5.47 -2.71 -25.16
C GLU A 10 4.58 -2.24 -24.01
N LYS A 11 3.57 -3.03 -23.65
CA LYS A 11 2.68 -2.75 -22.51
C LYS A 11 3.45 -2.67 -21.19
N LEU A 12 4.37 -3.60 -20.96
CA LEU A 12 5.19 -3.64 -19.74
C LEU A 12 6.16 -2.45 -19.67
N LEU A 13 6.81 -2.09 -20.78
CA LEU A 13 7.68 -0.92 -20.83
C LEU A 13 6.90 0.39 -20.64
N ASN A 14 5.66 0.47 -21.15
CA ASN A 14 4.81 1.63 -20.91
C ASN A 14 4.37 1.73 -19.44
N LEU A 15 4.07 0.60 -18.80
CA LEU A 15 3.81 0.55 -17.36
C LEU A 15 4.99 1.10 -16.55
N ILE A 16 6.21 0.65 -16.86
CA ILE A 16 7.44 1.11 -16.18
C ILE A 16 7.65 2.62 -16.39
N LYS A 17 7.35 3.16 -17.57
CA LYS A 17 7.42 4.61 -17.81
C LYS A 17 6.42 5.40 -16.97
N ILE A 18 5.19 4.90 -16.84
CA ILE A 18 4.15 5.53 -16.01
C ILE A 18 4.57 5.52 -14.54
N GLU A 19 5.10 4.39 -14.07
CA GLU A 19 5.57 4.20 -12.70
C GLU A 19 6.70 5.17 -12.35
N ASN A 20 7.80 5.16 -13.13
CA ASN A 20 8.91 6.10 -12.99
C ASN A 20 8.45 7.55 -12.88
N ARG A 21 7.55 7.99 -13.77
CA ARG A 21 7.05 9.36 -13.77
C ARG A 21 6.30 9.67 -12.47
N LEU A 22 5.36 8.80 -12.08
CA LEU A 22 4.55 9.01 -10.87
C LEU A 22 5.40 8.99 -9.60
N VAL A 23 6.36 8.08 -9.51
CA VAL A 23 7.27 7.98 -8.35
C VAL A 23 8.15 9.23 -8.25
N ASN A 24 8.71 9.72 -9.36
CA ASN A 24 9.54 10.93 -9.36
C ASN A 24 8.74 12.18 -8.96
N ASP A 25 7.52 12.31 -9.48
CA ASP A 25 6.63 13.46 -9.19
C ASP A 25 5.96 13.38 -7.81
N SER A 26 5.97 12.22 -7.16
CA SER A 26 5.32 12.02 -5.86
C SER A 26 5.98 12.84 -4.75
N LYS A 27 5.13 13.40 -3.89
CA LYS A 27 5.51 14.06 -2.63
C LYS A 27 5.42 13.13 -1.42
N HIS A 28 5.00 11.88 -1.62
CA HIS A 28 4.78 10.90 -0.56
C HIS A 28 5.89 9.84 -0.49
N PHE A 29 6.73 9.73 -1.52
CA PHE A 29 7.97 8.95 -1.49
C PHE A 29 9.16 9.85 -1.13
N ASP A 30 10.00 9.37 -0.22
CA ASP A 30 11.31 9.97 0.01
C ASP A 30 12.31 9.58 -1.09
N ASP A 31 13.45 10.26 -1.13
CA ASP A 31 14.46 10.06 -2.17
C ASP A 31 14.99 8.63 -2.22
N LYS A 32 15.12 7.96 -1.07
CA LYS A 32 15.56 6.57 -1.01
C LYS A 32 14.56 5.61 -1.63
N HIS A 33 13.27 5.83 -1.40
CA HIS A 33 12.22 5.06 -2.04
C HIS A 33 12.24 5.31 -3.55
N LYS A 34 12.34 6.57 -3.99
CA LYS A 34 12.43 6.92 -5.42
C LYS A 34 13.60 6.23 -6.11
N GLU A 35 14.79 6.28 -5.51
CA GLU A 35 15.99 5.60 -6.01
C GLU A 35 15.78 4.08 -6.10
N ALA A 36 15.13 3.47 -5.11
CA ALA A 36 14.88 2.03 -5.10
C ALA A 36 13.92 1.61 -6.23
N PHE A 37 12.85 2.37 -6.49
CA PHE A 37 11.95 2.14 -7.63
C PHE A 37 12.72 2.23 -8.95
N VAL A 38 13.45 3.32 -9.18
CA VAL A 38 14.22 3.52 -10.42
C VAL A 38 15.24 2.39 -10.63
N TYR A 39 15.96 1.99 -9.59
CA TYR A 39 16.91 0.88 -9.67
C TYR A 39 16.22 -0.44 -10.03
N PHE A 40 15.11 -0.76 -9.36
CA PHE A 40 14.33 -1.98 -9.58
C PHE A 40 13.75 -2.04 -10.99
N GLU A 41 13.25 -0.92 -11.49
CA GLU A 41 12.69 -0.79 -12.84
C GLU A 41 13.79 -0.92 -13.92
N ASN A 42 14.94 -0.26 -13.74
CA ASN A 42 16.07 -0.38 -14.65
C ASN A 42 16.59 -1.82 -14.73
N TYR A 43 16.65 -2.52 -13.60
CA TYR A 43 17.00 -3.94 -13.55
C TYR A 43 16.09 -4.78 -14.46
N TYR A 44 14.78 -4.55 -14.42
CA TYR A 44 13.86 -5.29 -15.30
C TYR A 44 13.88 -4.84 -16.76
N ILE A 45 14.08 -3.55 -17.04
CA ILE A 45 14.29 -3.08 -18.41
C ILE A 45 15.48 -3.80 -19.04
N GLU A 46 16.59 -3.94 -18.32
CA GLU A 46 17.75 -4.69 -18.80
C GLU A 46 17.42 -6.16 -19.07
N ILE A 47 16.65 -6.82 -18.21
CA ILE A 47 16.24 -8.22 -18.39
C ILE A 47 15.30 -8.37 -19.59
N ILE A 48 14.34 -7.47 -19.74
CA ILE A 48 13.37 -7.50 -20.86
C ILE A 48 14.10 -7.33 -22.19
N ASN A 49 15.14 -6.49 -22.23
CA ASN A 49 15.95 -6.24 -23.42
C ASN A 49 16.99 -7.34 -23.70
N LYS A 50 17.30 -8.22 -22.73
CA LYS A 50 18.20 -9.36 -22.93
C LYS A 50 17.41 -10.54 -23.52
N GLU A 51 17.66 -10.87 -24.78
CA GLU A 51 17.07 -12.06 -25.41
C GLU A 51 17.79 -13.36 -24.98
N PRO A 52 17.09 -14.52 -24.92
CA PRO A 52 15.65 -14.72 -25.13
C PRO A 52 14.83 -14.75 -23.82
N ILE A 53 13.84 -13.86 -23.70
CA ILE A 53 12.85 -13.88 -22.60
C ILE A 53 11.54 -14.57 -23.03
N THR A 54 10.96 -15.39 -22.16
CA THR A 54 9.68 -16.08 -22.38
C THR A 54 8.49 -15.26 -21.89
N LEU A 55 7.27 -15.54 -22.39
CA LEU A 55 6.04 -14.89 -21.91
C LEU A 55 5.79 -15.15 -20.42
N THR A 56 6.14 -16.34 -19.91
CA THR A 56 6.03 -16.68 -18.49
C THR A 56 6.94 -15.79 -17.63
N GLN A 57 8.19 -15.57 -18.08
CA GLN A 57 9.10 -14.63 -17.40
C GLN A 57 8.56 -13.20 -17.43
N LEU A 58 8.02 -12.73 -18.56
CA LEU A 58 7.41 -11.40 -18.65
C LEU A 58 6.22 -11.23 -17.67
N LYS A 59 5.36 -12.25 -17.53
CA LYS A 59 4.26 -12.24 -16.55
C LYS A 59 4.77 -12.22 -15.11
N SER A 60 5.86 -12.94 -14.83
CA SER A 60 6.51 -12.93 -13.51
C SER A 60 7.08 -11.54 -13.19
N ILE A 61 7.81 -10.93 -14.12
CA ILE A 61 8.33 -9.56 -14.00
C ILE A 61 7.20 -8.58 -13.73
N THR A 62 6.12 -8.66 -14.52
CA THR A 62 4.94 -7.81 -14.35
C THR A 62 4.34 -7.95 -12.96
N SER A 63 4.25 -9.17 -12.42
CA SER A 63 3.77 -9.41 -11.06
C SER A 63 4.68 -8.75 -10.02
N ASN A 64 6.00 -8.86 -10.18
CA ASN A 64 6.96 -8.27 -9.25
C ASN A 64 6.87 -6.74 -9.24
N ILE A 65 6.83 -6.11 -10.42
CA ILE A 65 6.68 -4.66 -10.56
C ILE A 65 5.35 -4.18 -9.94
N LEU A 66 4.26 -4.87 -10.25
CA LEU A 66 2.94 -4.50 -9.74
C LEU A 66 2.71 -4.82 -8.26
N THR A 67 3.61 -5.54 -7.58
CA THR A 67 3.36 -6.03 -6.21
C THR A 67 3.04 -4.88 -5.25
N PHE A 68 3.81 -3.80 -5.29
CA PHE A 68 3.54 -2.64 -4.43
C PHE A 68 2.16 -2.02 -4.73
N TRP A 69 1.86 -1.77 -6.00
CA TRP A 69 0.61 -1.11 -6.44
C TRP A 69 -0.64 -1.95 -6.19
N LYS A 70 -0.51 -3.28 -6.22
CA LYS A 70 -1.58 -4.24 -5.94
C LYS A 70 -1.88 -4.41 -4.46
N GLU A 71 -0.95 -4.06 -3.59
CA GLU A 71 -1.06 -4.40 -2.16
C GLU A 71 -0.93 -3.18 -1.24
N SER A 72 -1.11 -1.99 -1.78
CA SER A 72 -1.06 -0.74 -1.04
C SER A 72 -2.38 0.03 -1.16
N ILE A 73 -2.62 0.93 -0.21
CA ILE A 73 -3.66 1.96 -0.27
C ILE A 73 -2.95 3.29 -0.05
N GLY A 74 -3.06 4.19 -1.02
CA GLY A 74 -2.41 5.49 -0.96
C GLY A 74 -2.79 6.37 -2.14
N ILE A 75 -2.46 7.67 -2.04
CA ILE A 75 -2.72 8.65 -3.09
C ILE A 75 -2.03 8.23 -4.39
N ASP A 76 -0.73 7.94 -4.32
CA ASP A 76 0.05 7.52 -5.49
C ASP A 76 -0.47 6.21 -6.08
N THR A 77 -0.94 5.29 -5.24
CA THR A 77 -1.53 4.03 -5.70
C THR A 77 -2.78 4.27 -6.52
N GLU A 78 -3.67 5.15 -6.08
CA GLU A 78 -4.87 5.49 -6.86
C GLU A 78 -4.51 6.25 -8.14
N LEU A 79 -3.55 7.18 -8.09
CA LEU A 79 -3.06 7.88 -9.28
C LEU A 79 -2.46 6.91 -10.30
N PHE A 80 -1.69 5.92 -9.85
CA PHE A 80 -1.15 4.86 -10.69
C PHE A 80 -2.23 4.10 -11.45
N TRP A 81 -3.25 3.61 -10.74
CA TRP A 81 -4.35 2.87 -11.39
C TRP A 81 -5.19 3.74 -12.34
N ILE A 82 -5.40 5.01 -11.99
CA ILE A 82 -6.04 5.99 -12.89
C ILE A 82 -5.23 6.13 -14.18
N GLU A 83 -3.92 6.27 -14.06
CA GLU A 83 -3.03 6.53 -15.18
C GLU A 83 -2.87 5.30 -16.09
N LEU A 84 -2.82 4.09 -15.52
CA LEU A 84 -2.88 2.85 -16.31
C LEU A 84 -4.16 2.77 -17.13
N LYS A 85 -5.32 3.08 -16.51
CA LYS A 85 -6.61 3.07 -17.20
C LYS A 85 -6.66 4.08 -18.36
N LYS A 86 -6.11 5.29 -18.17
CA LYS A 86 -6.02 6.31 -19.24
C LYS A 86 -5.16 5.84 -20.42
N ASN A 87 -4.15 5.01 -20.16
CA ASN A 87 -3.24 4.47 -21.17
C ASN A 87 -3.70 3.11 -21.74
N ASN A 88 -4.94 2.69 -21.47
CA ASN A 88 -5.50 1.40 -21.89
C ASN A 88 -4.65 0.18 -21.45
N ILE A 89 -4.01 0.27 -20.28
CA ILE A 89 -3.23 -0.82 -19.69
C ILE A 89 -4.13 -1.58 -18.70
N ASP A 90 -4.58 -2.77 -19.09
CA ASP A 90 -5.56 -3.60 -18.37
C ASP A 90 -4.90 -4.66 -17.45
N PHE A 91 -3.93 -4.27 -16.63
CA PHE A 91 -3.43 -5.19 -15.59
C PHE A 91 -4.42 -5.31 -14.43
N GLU A 92 -4.54 -6.52 -13.88
CA GLU A 92 -5.45 -6.80 -12.77
C GLU A 92 -5.01 -6.10 -11.48
N ARG A 93 -5.91 -5.30 -10.92
CA ARG A 93 -5.78 -4.72 -9.58
C ARG A 93 -6.30 -5.70 -8.54
N LYS A 94 -5.43 -6.07 -7.59
CA LYS A 94 -5.87 -6.70 -6.34
C LYS A 94 -6.37 -5.58 -5.44
N ASP A 95 -7.63 -5.66 -5.02
CA ASP A 95 -8.29 -4.53 -4.37
C ASP A 95 -8.37 -4.73 -2.86
N GLU A 96 -7.42 -4.16 -2.14
CA GLU A 96 -7.38 -4.22 -0.67
C GLU A 96 -8.59 -3.51 -0.03
N ILE A 97 -9.26 -2.60 -0.75
CA ILE A 97 -10.51 -1.97 -0.31
C ILE A 97 -11.65 -3.00 -0.30
N ASN A 98 -11.83 -3.77 -1.38
CA ASN A 98 -12.80 -4.88 -1.41
C ASN A 98 -12.53 -5.89 -0.30
N PHE A 99 -11.26 -6.26 -0.10
CA PHE A 99 -10.90 -7.15 1.00
C PHE A 99 -11.33 -6.58 2.37
N ALA A 100 -11.10 -5.29 2.60
CA ALA A 100 -11.51 -4.63 3.84
C ALA A 100 -13.04 -4.62 4.01
N LEU A 101 -13.80 -4.34 2.95
CA LEU A 101 -15.26 -4.38 2.96
C LEU A 101 -15.81 -5.76 3.28
N GLU A 102 -15.25 -6.81 2.68
CA GLU A 102 -15.66 -8.20 2.86
C GLU A 102 -15.30 -8.75 4.25
N LYS A 103 -14.08 -8.48 4.72
CA LYS A 103 -13.55 -9.07 5.96
C LYS A 103 -13.69 -8.15 7.17
N ASN A 104 -14.17 -6.93 6.97
CA ASN A 104 -14.29 -5.89 8.01
C ASN A 104 -12.97 -5.60 8.74
N ARG A 105 -11.84 -5.75 8.04
CA ARG A 105 -10.48 -5.52 8.56
C ARG A 105 -9.47 -5.39 7.43
N PHE A 106 -8.34 -4.73 7.70
CA PHE A 106 -7.20 -4.76 6.80
C PHE A 106 -6.44 -6.10 6.91
N ARG A 107 -5.91 -6.57 5.78
CA ARG A 107 -5.14 -7.81 5.73
C ARG A 107 -3.84 -7.69 6.53
N ARG A 108 -3.16 -6.56 6.34
CA ARG A 108 -1.84 -6.27 6.89
C ARG A 108 -1.79 -4.86 7.48
N VAL A 109 -0.77 -4.62 8.30
CA VAL A 109 -0.58 -3.34 8.99
C VAL A 109 -0.24 -2.20 8.03
N ASP A 110 0.57 -2.44 7.00
CA ASP A 110 0.96 -1.46 5.97
C ASP A 110 -0.26 -0.91 5.22
N VAL A 111 -1.18 -1.79 4.83
CA VAL A 111 -2.45 -1.42 4.19
C VAL A 111 -3.29 -0.54 5.12
N GLY A 112 -3.40 -0.93 6.40
CA GLY A 112 -4.13 -0.16 7.41
C GLY A 112 -3.50 1.22 7.66
N ILE A 113 -2.17 1.32 7.67
CA ILE A 113 -1.44 2.60 7.77
C ILE A 113 -1.76 3.49 6.56
N GLY A 114 -1.68 2.93 5.35
CA GLY A 114 -2.00 3.64 4.11
C GLY A 114 -3.42 4.18 4.10
N ALA A 115 -4.39 3.32 4.43
CA ALA A 115 -5.79 3.71 4.57
C ALA A 115 -5.94 4.83 5.62
N ARG A 116 -5.35 4.68 6.80
CA ARG A 116 -5.49 5.68 7.86
C ARG A 116 -4.94 7.06 7.50
N LYS A 117 -3.81 7.09 6.78
CA LYS A 117 -3.14 8.33 6.37
C LYS A 117 -3.90 9.04 5.24
N TYR A 118 -4.39 8.27 4.27
CA TYR A 118 -4.78 8.84 2.99
C TYR A 118 -6.28 8.75 2.70
N TRP A 119 -7.05 7.91 3.41
CA TRP A 119 -8.48 7.67 3.15
C TRP A 119 -9.32 8.94 3.10
N THR A 120 -9.01 9.92 3.96
CA THR A 120 -9.69 11.20 4.01
C THR A 120 -9.65 11.97 2.69
N VAL A 121 -8.63 11.74 1.87
CA VAL A 121 -8.46 12.34 0.54
C VAL A 121 -8.91 11.39 -0.56
N ILE A 122 -8.46 10.13 -0.53
CA ILE A 122 -8.72 9.19 -1.63
C ILE A 122 -10.20 8.82 -1.78
N LYS A 123 -10.99 8.87 -0.70
CA LYS A 123 -12.43 8.60 -0.76
C LYS A 123 -13.20 9.55 -1.68
N ASP A 124 -12.65 10.75 -1.90
CA ASP A 124 -13.25 11.79 -2.71
C ASP A 124 -12.75 11.75 -4.17
N PHE A 125 -11.87 10.80 -4.52
CA PHE A 125 -11.44 10.63 -5.91
C PHE A 125 -12.60 10.07 -6.75
N ASP A 126 -12.80 10.64 -7.94
CA ASP A 126 -13.74 10.12 -8.95
C ASP A 126 -13.58 8.62 -9.22
N SER A 127 -12.33 8.12 -9.21
CA SER A 127 -12.05 6.69 -9.43
C SER A 127 -12.62 5.82 -8.32
N ILE A 128 -12.64 6.30 -7.07
CA ILE A 128 -13.21 5.61 -5.91
C ILE A 128 -14.73 5.76 -5.91
N GLN A 129 -15.25 6.97 -6.07
CA GLN A 129 -16.70 7.23 -6.07
C GLN A 129 -17.45 6.51 -7.20
N LYS A 130 -16.80 6.20 -8.32
CA LYS A 130 -17.37 5.39 -9.41
C LYS A 130 -17.35 3.89 -9.13
N ARG A 131 -16.50 3.43 -8.21
CA ARG A 131 -16.30 2.00 -7.91
C ARG A 131 -17.08 1.53 -6.69
N PHE A 132 -17.37 2.43 -5.76
CA PHE A 132 -17.96 2.11 -4.47
C PHE A 132 -19.19 2.96 -4.19
N SER A 133 -20.20 2.36 -3.55
CA SER A 133 -21.35 3.09 -3.05
C SER A 133 -20.96 4.01 -1.89
N LYS A 134 -21.84 4.97 -1.58
CA LYS A 134 -21.63 5.87 -0.45
C LYS A 134 -21.55 5.09 0.88
N GLU A 135 -22.40 4.08 1.04
CA GLU A 135 -22.42 3.20 2.20
C GLU A 135 -21.12 2.40 2.34
N GLU A 136 -20.54 1.92 1.23
CA GLU A 136 -19.25 1.23 1.24
C GLU A 136 -18.11 2.17 1.64
N ILE A 137 -18.09 3.40 1.12
CA ILE A 137 -17.11 4.42 1.48
C ILE A 137 -17.19 4.78 2.98
N GLU A 138 -18.39 4.92 3.51
CA GLU A 138 -18.63 5.14 4.95
C GLU A 138 -18.18 3.92 5.77
N LYS A 139 -18.45 2.70 5.30
CA LYS A 139 -18.02 1.47 5.96
C LYS A 139 -16.50 1.36 6.06
N ILE A 140 -15.75 1.73 5.02
CA ILE A 140 -14.28 1.76 5.10
C ILE A 140 -13.80 2.75 6.16
N SER A 141 -14.44 3.92 6.25
CA SER A 141 -14.11 4.92 7.27
C SER A 141 -14.28 4.33 8.68
N LEU A 142 -15.38 3.60 8.90
CA LEU A 142 -15.63 2.90 10.17
C LEU A 142 -14.60 1.78 10.44
N ILE A 143 -14.19 1.02 9.43
CA ILE A 143 -13.15 -0.01 9.56
C ILE A 143 -11.83 0.61 10.02
N ILE A 144 -11.44 1.76 9.44
CA ILE A 144 -10.23 2.50 9.82
C ILE A 144 -10.29 2.94 11.28
N GLU A 145 -11.42 3.53 11.71
CA GLU A 145 -11.60 3.94 13.11
C GLU A 145 -11.54 2.76 14.09
N ASN A 146 -12.14 1.63 13.71
CA ASN A 146 -12.12 0.43 14.54
C ASN A 146 -10.73 -0.20 14.62
N ASP A 147 -9.94 -0.19 13.54
CA ASP A 147 -8.55 -0.65 13.56
C ASP A 147 -7.69 0.23 14.48
N GLU A 148 -7.84 1.56 14.40
CA GLU A 148 -7.17 2.51 15.30
C GLU A 148 -7.52 2.22 16.77
N LYS A 149 -8.81 2.11 17.12
CA LYS A 149 -9.27 1.83 18.49
C LYS A 149 -8.73 0.50 19.01
N THR A 150 -8.79 -0.55 18.18
CA THR A 150 -8.35 -1.89 18.57
C THR A 150 -6.85 -1.92 18.88
N ARG A 151 -6.04 -1.28 18.02
CA ARG A 151 -4.58 -1.19 18.22
C ARG A 151 -4.23 -0.35 19.43
N LEU A 152 -4.97 0.73 19.69
CA LEU A 152 -4.79 1.57 20.87
C LEU A 152 -4.99 0.77 22.17
N GLU A 153 -6.08 0.01 22.24
CA GLU A 153 -6.40 -0.77 23.44
C GLU A 153 -5.38 -1.89 23.71
N ILE A 154 -4.78 -2.47 22.67
CA ILE A 154 -3.67 -3.42 22.81
C ILE A 154 -2.47 -2.74 23.48
N LEU A 155 -2.04 -1.57 23.00
CA LEU A 155 -0.91 -0.86 23.57
C LEU A 155 -1.18 -0.42 25.02
N LYS A 156 -2.36 0.16 25.29
CA LYS A 156 -2.77 0.52 26.66
C LYS A 156 -2.79 -0.69 27.59
N LYS A 157 -3.21 -1.86 27.12
CA LYS A 157 -3.21 -3.08 27.92
C LYS A 157 -1.79 -3.53 28.26
N CYS A 158 -0.85 -3.45 27.32
CA CYS A 158 0.55 -3.80 27.57
C CYS A 158 1.19 -2.81 28.55
N LEU A 159 0.93 -1.51 28.38
CA LEU A 159 1.38 -0.47 29.30
C LEU A 159 0.88 -0.69 30.73
N ARG A 160 -0.43 -0.93 30.92
CA ARG A 160 -1.00 -1.19 32.27
C ARG A 160 -0.39 -2.41 32.94
N LYS A 161 -0.05 -3.44 32.17
CA LYS A 161 0.56 -4.67 32.68
C LYS A 161 2.08 -4.60 32.80
N LYS A 162 2.69 -3.58 32.20
CA LYS A 162 4.15 -3.44 32.04
C LYS A 162 4.79 -4.69 31.43
N GLU A 163 4.06 -5.37 30.53
CA GLU A 163 4.54 -6.58 29.88
C GLU A 163 3.94 -6.69 28.46
N ILE A 164 4.69 -7.30 27.55
CA ILE A 164 4.18 -7.78 26.27
C ILE A 164 4.05 -9.31 26.37
N PRO A 165 2.82 -9.86 26.35
CA PRO A 165 2.65 -11.31 26.32
C PRO A 165 3.43 -11.92 25.16
N GLN A 166 4.17 -13.01 25.39
CA GLN A 166 5.05 -13.60 24.38
C GLN A 166 4.30 -13.93 23.07
N THR A 167 3.08 -14.43 23.18
CA THR A 167 2.20 -14.76 22.05
C THR A 167 1.70 -13.54 21.27
N GLN A 168 1.88 -12.33 21.79
CA GLN A 168 1.42 -11.08 21.20
C GLN A 168 2.54 -10.14 20.75
N ARG A 169 3.82 -10.54 20.85
CA ARG A 169 4.96 -9.67 20.47
C ARG A 169 4.88 -9.12 19.05
N LEU A 170 4.54 -9.97 18.08
CA LEU A 170 4.37 -9.52 16.69
C LEU A 170 3.22 -8.50 16.59
N LYS A 171 2.09 -8.80 17.24
CA LYS A 171 0.93 -7.91 17.22
C LYS A 171 1.21 -6.57 17.89
N TYR A 172 1.98 -6.58 18.98
CA TYR A 172 2.46 -5.39 19.64
C TYR A 172 3.29 -4.52 18.68
N GLY A 173 4.29 -5.12 18.02
CA GLY A 173 5.10 -4.43 17.01
C GLY A 173 4.27 -3.82 15.89
N GLU A 174 3.27 -4.52 15.37
CA GLU A 174 2.33 -3.96 14.39
C GLU A 174 1.52 -2.78 14.94
N CYS A 175 1.05 -2.84 16.19
CA CYS A 175 0.29 -1.75 16.80
C CYS A 175 1.18 -0.52 17.00
N TRP A 176 2.41 -0.73 17.47
CA TRP A 176 3.41 0.32 17.62
C TRP A 176 3.74 0.99 16.28
N ALA A 177 4.05 0.18 15.26
CA ALA A 177 4.33 0.67 13.90
C ALA A 177 3.16 1.48 13.35
N TYR A 178 1.93 0.99 13.49
CA TYR A 178 0.73 1.70 13.06
C TYR A 178 0.60 3.06 13.75
N MET A 179 0.67 3.10 15.08
CA MET A 179 0.47 4.33 15.86
C MET A 179 1.57 5.35 15.58
N SER A 180 2.82 4.89 15.48
CA SER A 180 3.97 5.75 15.19
C SER A 180 3.84 6.36 13.79
N GLN A 181 3.65 5.52 12.77
CA GLN A 181 3.59 5.98 11.39
C GLN A 181 2.37 6.86 11.11
N CYS A 182 1.24 6.63 11.79
CA CYS A 182 0.03 7.46 11.64
C CYS A 182 0.05 8.73 12.50
N GLY A 183 1.12 9.00 13.26
CA GLY A 183 1.23 10.18 14.12
C GLY A 183 0.29 10.16 15.33
N LEU A 184 -0.16 8.98 15.75
CA LEU A 184 -1.18 8.79 16.79
C LEU A 184 -0.60 8.62 18.20
N LEU A 185 0.70 8.34 18.34
CA LEU A 185 1.30 8.16 19.67
C LEU A 185 1.08 9.37 20.57
N LYS A 186 1.47 10.56 20.11
CA LYS A 186 1.31 11.83 20.86
C LYS A 186 -0.15 12.25 21.05
N LYS A 187 -1.07 11.68 20.26
CA LYS A 187 -2.51 11.92 20.40
C LYS A 187 -3.08 11.18 21.61
N TYR A 188 -2.55 10.00 21.92
CA TYR A 188 -3.15 9.07 22.89
C TYR A 188 -2.32 8.80 24.14
N PHE A 189 -1.03 9.10 24.11
CA PHE A 189 -0.10 8.80 25.19
C PHE A 189 0.72 10.04 25.53
N SER A 190 1.04 10.19 26.81
CA SER A 190 2.04 11.13 27.31
C SER A 190 3.45 10.71 26.86
N LYS A 191 4.45 11.59 27.03
CA LYS A 191 5.83 11.29 26.64
C LYS A 191 6.40 10.12 27.44
N GLU A 192 6.08 10.09 28.73
CA GLU A 192 6.50 9.07 29.68
C GLU A 192 5.91 7.71 29.30
N GLU A 193 4.62 7.66 28.93
CA GLU A 193 3.97 6.42 28.47
C GLU A 193 4.53 5.93 27.12
N ILE A 194 4.90 6.85 26.22
CA ILE A 194 5.55 6.49 24.95
C ILE A 194 6.92 5.86 25.20
N GLU A 195 7.70 6.43 26.11
CA GLU A 195 9.01 5.90 26.50
C GLU A 195 8.87 4.54 27.20
N GLU A 196 7.89 4.39 28.08
CA GLU A 196 7.60 3.11 28.73
C GLU A 196 7.21 2.04 27.71
N LEU A 197 6.29 2.34 26.79
CA LEU A 197 5.92 1.42 25.70
C LEU A 197 7.13 1.06 24.81
N HIS A 198 8.02 2.01 24.53
CA HIS A 198 9.21 1.74 23.72
C HIS A 198 10.18 0.77 24.43
N ASN A 199 10.20 0.78 25.76
CA ASN A 199 11.15 0.03 26.57
C ASN A 199 10.60 -1.30 27.13
N LEU A 200 9.36 -1.70 26.78
CA LEU A 200 8.77 -3.01 27.10
C LEU A 200 9.35 -4.14 26.23
#